data_AF-A0A835ZDV2-F1
#
_entry.id   AF-A0A835ZDV2-F1
#
_cell.length_a   1.000
_cell.length_b   1.000
_cell.length_c   1.000
_cell.angle_alpha   90.00
_cell.angle_beta   90.00
_cell.angle_gamma   90.00
#
_symmetry.space_group_name_H-M   'P 1'
#
loop_
_entity.id
_entity.type
_entity.pdbx_description
1 polymer ?
#
loop_
_entity_poly.entity_id
_entity_poly.type
_entity_poly.pdbx_seq_one_letter_code
_entity_poly.pdbx_strand_id
1 'polypeptide(L)'
;MEPVQLEQQQGSQAKILKDTGSAAYKAKQLAEAAEQWTQAAALFAEAGQSSEAAACRANLSLLRLQQNDADAALAEAERATAMAAQWWKGHLRHGEALFALKRYHDAAAAFARAGQLGANGDRKLATGRQALAEAAAKGGLYLKQLLPGRDICLANAPPVVATINGYAKQMQNFIYLVGDLATRECVVVDACWDVDGVLAVAANDKMKVTAGIATHGHFDHVGGLPPPPFNAMGIQVPGAAALCKAAGVGIYVHSLDVPRLTGSAGVPHDCIKEVKHGDSMRVGGIAINFIHTPGHTAGSHCLHIPQHEVLISGDTLFVGSCGRVDLPGSDAAAMFKSLKEKLAALPKKTTVYPGHNYGGASTTIGQEISSGMLGMSQAQWERNH
;
A
#
# COMPACT_ATOMS: atom_id res chain seq x y z
N MET A 1 -40.06 -34.02 -2.73
CA MET A 1 -40.61 -32.66 -2.91
C MET A 1 -40.01 -32.11 -4.18
N GLU A 2 -40.81 -31.54 -5.08
CA GLU A 2 -40.29 -30.94 -6.31
C GLU A 2 -39.37 -29.74 -5.97
N PRO A 3 -38.29 -29.49 -6.76
CA PRO A 3 -37.34 -28.40 -6.50
C PRO A 3 -38.00 -27.02 -6.28
N VAL A 4 -39.08 -26.74 -7.03
CA VAL A 4 -39.84 -25.49 -6.96
C VAL A 4 -40.56 -25.30 -5.62
N GLN A 5 -41.02 -26.38 -4.99
CA GLN A 5 -41.70 -26.32 -3.69
C GLN A 5 -40.70 -26.06 -2.55
N LEU A 6 -39.48 -26.58 -2.67
CA LEU A 6 -38.41 -26.37 -1.70
C LEU A 6 -37.94 -24.90 -1.71
N GLU A 7 -37.71 -24.32 -2.90
CA GLU A 7 -37.32 -22.91 -3.06
C GLU A 7 -38.38 -21.95 -2.47
N GLN A 8 -39.66 -22.20 -2.72
CA GLN A 8 -40.75 -21.39 -2.18
C GLN A 8 -40.88 -21.47 -0.65
N GLN A 9 -40.63 -22.64 -0.09
CA GLN A 9 -40.64 -22.84 1.37
C GLN A 9 -39.45 -22.14 2.03
N GLN A 10 -38.25 -22.26 1.45
CA GLN A 10 -37.04 -21.59 1.93
C GLN A 10 -37.16 -20.06 1.87
N GLY A 11 -37.68 -19.49 0.77
CA GLY A 11 -37.90 -18.05 0.65
C GLY A 11 -38.92 -17.50 1.66
N SER A 12 -39.96 -18.28 1.96
CA SER A 12 -40.98 -17.91 2.96
C SER A 12 -40.39 -17.88 4.38
N GLN A 13 -39.58 -18.89 4.72
CA GLN A 13 -38.86 -18.93 6.00
C GLN A 13 -37.82 -17.81 6.12
N ALA A 14 -37.07 -17.54 5.05
CA ALA A 14 -36.09 -16.46 5.00
C ALA A 14 -36.72 -15.09 5.29
N LYS A 15 -37.92 -14.83 4.76
CA LYS A 15 -38.67 -13.60 5.00
C LYS A 15 -39.05 -13.44 6.48
N ILE A 16 -39.53 -14.50 7.12
CA ILE A 16 -39.85 -14.50 8.55
C ILE A 16 -38.62 -14.13 9.36
N LEU A 17 -37.48 -14.80 9.12
CA LEU A 17 -36.23 -14.52 9.83
C LEU A 17 -35.77 -13.06 9.62
N LYS A 18 -35.86 -12.53 8.41
CA LYS A 18 -35.51 -11.13 8.12
C LYS A 18 -36.39 -10.14 8.89
N ASP A 19 -37.69 -10.40 8.95
CA ASP A 19 -38.65 -9.55 9.65
C ASP A 19 -38.43 -9.63 11.17
N THR A 20 -38.19 -10.83 11.72
CA THR A 20 -37.80 -11.05 13.12
C THR A 20 -36.51 -10.32 13.46
N GLY A 21 -35.48 -10.43 12.63
CA GLY A 21 -34.22 -9.70 12.82
C GLY A 21 -34.41 -8.18 12.81
N SER A 22 -35.30 -7.69 11.94
CA SER A 22 -35.65 -6.26 11.88
C SER A 22 -36.42 -5.78 13.12
N ALA A 23 -37.27 -6.63 13.69
CA ALA A 23 -37.98 -6.36 14.94
C ALA A 23 -37.02 -6.37 16.14
N ALA A 24 -36.17 -7.39 16.25
CA ALA A 24 -35.13 -7.51 17.27
C ALA A 24 -34.18 -6.30 17.25
N TYR A 25 -33.78 -5.84 16.06
CA TYR A 25 -32.96 -4.64 15.92
C TYR A 25 -33.65 -3.38 16.46
N LYS A 26 -34.94 -3.18 16.14
CA LYS A 26 -35.73 -2.06 16.69
C LYS A 26 -35.86 -2.16 18.22
N ALA A 27 -35.93 -3.37 18.75
CA ALA A 27 -35.94 -3.66 20.19
C ALA A 27 -34.56 -3.58 20.85
N LYS A 28 -33.50 -3.22 20.11
CA LYS A 28 -32.09 -3.19 20.56
C LYS A 28 -31.54 -4.56 20.99
N GLN A 29 -32.16 -5.66 20.58
CA GLN A 29 -31.66 -7.03 20.76
C GLN A 29 -30.67 -7.36 19.64
N LEU A 30 -29.47 -6.76 19.70
CA LEU A 30 -28.51 -6.77 18.59
C LEU A 30 -27.98 -8.17 18.25
N ALA A 31 -27.74 -9.02 19.26
CA ALA A 31 -27.27 -10.39 19.03
C ALA A 31 -28.29 -11.21 18.25
N GLU A 32 -29.55 -11.15 18.68
CA GLU A 32 -30.68 -11.80 18.01
C GLU A 32 -30.87 -11.25 16.59
N ALA A 33 -30.86 -9.92 16.42
CA ALA A 33 -30.96 -9.31 15.09
C ALA A 33 -29.87 -9.83 14.12
N ALA A 34 -28.63 -9.92 14.60
CA ALA A 34 -27.51 -10.42 13.81
C ALA A 34 -27.67 -11.91 13.45
N GLU A 35 -28.09 -12.74 14.40
CA GLU A 35 -28.35 -14.16 14.17
C GLU A 35 -29.44 -14.36 13.11
N GLN A 36 -30.57 -13.69 13.29
CA GLN A 36 -31.74 -13.79 12.42
C GLN A 36 -31.43 -13.32 10.98
N TRP A 37 -30.74 -12.18 10.82
CA TRP A 37 -30.31 -11.72 9.49
C TRP A 37 -29.26 -12.62 8.84
N THR A 38 -28.38 -13.26 9.63
CA THR A 38 -27.38 -14.20 9.09
C THR A 38 -28.06 -15.43 8.52
N GLN A 39 -29.01 -16.01 9.25
CA GLN A 39 -29.80 -17.16 8.79
C GLN A 39 -30.68 -16.78 7.58
N ALA A 40 -31.35 -15.62 7.63
CA ALA A 40 -32.15 -15.12 6.51
C ALA A 40 -31.32 -14.95 5.23
N ALA A 41 -30.12 -14.37 5.35
CA ALA A 41 -29.24 -14.14 4.20
C ALA A 41 -28.83 -15.44 3.50
N ALA A 42 -28.55 -16.51 4.27
CA ALA A 42 -28.21 -17.82 3.73
C ALA A 42 -29.39 -18.43 2.97
N LEU A 43 -30.58 -18.46 3.57
CA LEU A 43 -31.77 -19.02 2.94
C LEU A 43 -32.23 -18.24 1.71
N PHE A 44 -32.13 -16.90 1.73
CA PHE A 44 -32.40 -16.10 0.53
C PHE A 44 -31.41 -16.40 -0.60
N ALA A 45 -30.14 -16.65 -0.29
CA ALA A 45 -29.15 -17.01 -1.30
C ALA A 45 -29.44 -18.40 -1.90
N GLU A 46 -29.79 -19.38 -1.06
CA GLU A 46 -30.20 -20.73 -1.49
C GLU A 46 -31.45 -20.69 -2.38
N ALA A 47 -32.41 -19.82 -2.06
CA ALA A 47 -33.63 -19.62 -2.84
C ALA A 47 -33.45 -18.73 -4.10
N GLY A 48 -32.21 -18.36 -4.46
CA GLY A 48 -31.93 -17.51 -5.63
C GLY A 48 -32.38 -16.04 -5.50
N GLN A 49 -32.74 -15.59 -4.30
CA GLN A 49 -33.23 -14.24 -4.01
C GLN A 49 -32.10 -13.30 -3.59
N SER A 50 -31.11 -13.11 -4.47
CA SER A 50 -29.86 -12.38 -4.18
C SER A 50 -30.06 -10.96 -3.64
N SER A 51 -31.09 -10.23 -4.09
CA SER A 51 -31.40 -8.88 -3.60
C SER A 51 -31.82 -8.86 -2.13
N GLU A 52 -32.57 -9.88 -1.68
CA GLU A 52 -33.03 -10.00 -0.30
C GLU A 52 -31.89 -10.45 0.63
N ALA A 53 -31.05 -11.37 0.14
CA ALA A 53 -29.82 -11.77 0.82
C ALA A 53 -28.88 -10.56 1.01
N ALA A 54 -28.70 -9.74 -0.04
CA ALA A 54 -27.90 -8.53 0.01
C ALA A 54 -28.45 -7.52 1.04
N ALA A 55 -29.76 -7.39 1.16
CA ALA A 55 -30.37 -6.50 2.15
C ALA A 55 -30.08 -6.95 3.59
N CYS A 56 -30.14 -8.25 3.88
CA CYS A 56 -29.77 -8.80 5.18
C CYS A 56 -28.28 -8.55 5.50
N ARG A 57 -27.40 -8.74 4.52
CA ARG A 57 -25.96 -8.45 4.64
C ARG A 57 -25.68 -6.96 4.89
N ALA A 58 -26.39 -6.06 4.22
CA ALA A 58 -26.26 -4.62 4.46
C ALA A 58 -26.75 -4.20 5.85
N ASN A 59 -27.78 -4.85 6.41
CA ASN A 59 -28.21 -4.64 7.78
C ASN A 59 -27.17 -5.12 8.80
N LEU A 60 -26.58 -6.29 8.56
CA LEU A 60 -25.46 -6.81 9.36
C LEU A 60 -24.28 -5.83 9.37
N SER A 61 -23.91 -5.29 8.19
CA SER A 61 -22.85 -4.29 8.09
C SER A 61 -23.09 -3.08 9.00
N LEU A 62 -24.30 -2.50 8.96
CA LEU A 62 -24.66 -1.39 9.85
C LEU A 62 -24.56 -1.78 11.34
N LEU A 63 -25.05 -2.96 11.70
CA LEU A 63 -25.02 -3.44 13.07
C LEU A 63 -23.57 -3.60 13.57
N ARG A 64 -22.67 -4.13 12.73
CA ARG A 64 -21.24 -4.24 13.06
C ARG A 64 -20.58 -2.88 13.28
N LEU A 65 -20.93 -1.86 12.50
CA LEU A 65 -20.47 -0.48 12.76
C LEU A 65 -20.93 0.05 14.12
N GLN A 66 -22.17 -0.24 14.53
CA GLN A 66 -22.66 0.15 15.86
C GLN A 66 -21.94 -0.56 17.00
N GLN A 67 -21.38 -1.74 16.72
CA GLN A 67 -20.53 -2.49 17.64
C GLN A 67 -19.05 -2.05 17.58
N ASN A 68 -18.74 -1.00 16.80
CA ASN A 68 -17.39 -0.50 16.56
C ASN A 68 -16.46 -1.55 15.92
N ASP A 69 -17.03 -2.48 15.14
CA ASP A 69 -16.32 -3.52 14.39
C ASP A 69 -16.39 -3.20 12.89
N ALA A 70 -15.51 -2.30 12.46
CA ALA A 70 -15.51 -1.78 11.10
C ALA A 70 -15.00 -2.80 10.07
N ASP A 71 -14.13 -3.71 10.46
CA ASP A 71 -13.66 -4.81 9.61
C ASP A 71 -14.77 -5.81 9.31
N ALA A 72 -15.51 -6.26 10.34
CA ALA A 72 -16.67 -7.12 10.12
C ALA A 72 -17.77 -6.38 9.32
N ALA A 73 -17.94 -5.08 9.55
CA ALA A 73 -18.88 -4.28 8.78
C ALA A 73 -18.50 -4.23 7.29
N LEU A 74 -17.22 -4.09 6.98
CA LEU A 74 -16.72 -4.08 5.61
C LEU A 74 -16.98 -5.42 4.93
N ALA A 75 -16.64 -6.54 5.61
CA ALA A 75 -16.84 -7.88 5.07
C ALA A 75 -18.32 -8.15 4.72
N GLU A 76 -19.27 -7.72 5.56
CA GLU A 76 -20.70 -7.85 5.27
C GLU A 76 -21.16 -6.93 4.12
N ALA A 77 -20.61 -5.71 4.03
CA ALA A 77 -20.93 -4.80 2.94
C ALA A 77 -20.40 -5.28 1.59
N GLU A 78 -19.17 -5.82 1.54
CA GLU A 78 -18.59 -6.41 0.33
C GLU A 78 -19.45 -7.57 -0.18
N ARG A 79 -19.87 -8.49 0.71
CA ARG A 79 -20.83 -9.56 0.36
C ARG A 79 -22.14 -9.00 -0.18
N ALA A 80 -22.70 -7.96 0.45
CA ALA A 80 -23.91 -7.32 -0.04
C ALA A 80 -23.75 -6.74 -1.46
N THR A 81 -22.63 -6.06 -1.73
CA THR A 81 -22.34 -5.50 -3.06
C THR A 81 -22.06 -6.56 -4.12
N ALA A 82 -21.46 -7.70 -3.74
CA ALA A 82 -21.26 -8.83 -4.64
C ALA A 82 -22.59 -9.50 -5.05
N MET A 83 -23.52 -9.62 -4.09
CA MET A 83 -24.87 -10.19 -4.33
C MET A 83 -25.78 -9.26 -5.13
N ALA A 84 -25.65 -7.93 -4.97
CA ALA A 84 -26.51 -6.95 -5.62
C ALA A 84 -25.74 -5.69 -6.07
N ALA A 85 -24.90 -5.83 -7.11
CA ALA A 85 -24.00 -4.77 -7.57
C ALA A 85 -24.68 -3.48 -8.07
N GLN A 86 -25.95 -3.55 -8.46
CA GLN A 86 -26.75 -2.39 -8.91
C GLN A 86 -27.64 -1.79 -7.80
N TRP A 87 -27.51 -2.25 -6.56
CA TRP A 87 -28.29 -1.74 -5.43
C TRP A 87 -27.50 -0.71 -4.61
N TRP A 88 -28.00 0.52 -4.58
CA TRP A 88 -27.26 1.67 -4.03
C TRP A 88 -26.93 1.56 -2.53
N LYS A 89 -27.82 0.97 -1.72
CA LYS A 89 -27.61 0.87 -0.26
C LYS A 89 -26.46 -0.05 0.11
N GLY A 90 -26.20 -1.09 -0.68
CA GLY A 90 -25.02 -1.94 -0.50
C GLY A 90 -23.73 -1.13 -0.61
N HIS A 91 -23.61 -0.31 -1.66
CA HIS A 91 -22.48 0.60 -1.86
C HIS A 91 -22.41 1.70 -0.80
N LEU A 92 -23.54 2.18 -0.29
CA LEU A 92 -23.56 3.13 0.82
C LEU A 92 -22.95 2.52 2.10
N ARG A 93 -23.36 1.30 2.48
CA ARG A 93 -22.80 0.59 3.65
C ARG A 93 -21.33 0.25 3.46
N HIS A 94 -20.93 -0.10 2.24
CA HIS A 94 -19.53 -0.31 1.89
C HIS A 94 -18.73 0.98 2.13
N GLY A 95 -19.20 2.13 1.65
CA GLY A 95 -18.56 3.42 1.90
C GLY A 95 -18.49 3.78 3.39
N GLU A 96 -19.54 3.52 4.17
CA GLU A 96 -19.54 3.80 5.61
C GLU A 96 -18.54 2.93 6.38
N ALA A 97 -18.43 1.64 6.03
CA ALA A 97 -17.44 0.74 6.63
C ALA A 97 -16.01 1.17 6.29
N LEU A 98 -15.75 1.50 5.01
CA LEU A 98 -14.46 2.05 4.58
C LEU A 98 -14.13 3.38 5.28
N PHE A 99 -15.13 4.26 5.46
CA PHE A 99 -14.94 5.53 6.15
C PHE A 99 -14.57 5.31 7.64
N ALA A 100 -15.23 4.37 8.31
CA ALA A 100 -14.91 4.01 9.70
C ALA A 100 -13.50 3.42 9.84
N LEU A 101 -13.03 2.69 8.83
CA LEU A 101 -11.65 2.21 8.70
C LEU A 101 -10.66 3.31 8.26
N LYS A 102 -11.10 4.56 8.12
CA LYS A 102 -10.31 5.69 7.62
C LYS A 102 -9.77 5.50 6.19
N ARG A 103 -10.35 4.56 5.42
CA ARG A 103 -10.04 4.31 4.01
C ARG A 103 -10.80 5.31 3.12
N TYR A 104 -10.53 6.59 3.34
CA TYR A 104 -11.38 7.69 2.84
C TYR A 104 -11.47 7.78 1.31
N HIS A 105 -10.38 7.47 0.58
CA HIS A 105 -10.41 7.41 -0.88
C HIS A 105 -11.33 6.30 -1.40
N ASP A 106 -11.22 5.09 -0.82
CA ASP A 106 -12.09 3.97 -1.20
C ASP A 106 -13.55 4.28 -0.81
N ALA A 107 -13.75 4.89 0.36
CA ALA A 107 -15.06 5.31 0.84
C ALA A 107 -15.69 6.31 -0.13
N ALA A 108 -14.93 7.30 -0.59
CA ALA A 108 -15.39 8.27 -1.60
C ALA A 108 -15.82 7.57 -2.89
N ALA A 109 -15.05 6.59 -3.38
CA ALA A 109 -15.41 5.82 -4.58
C ALA A 109 -16.70 5.00 -4.37
N ALA A 110 -16.86 4.34 -3.22
CA ALA A 110 -18.07 3.59 -2.88
C ALA A 110 -19.30 4.50 -2.76
N PHE A 111 -19.15 5.67 -2.13
CA PHE A 111 -20.22 6.67 -2.04
C PHE A 111 -20.58 7.27 -3.41
N ALA A 112 -19.59 7.52 -4.27
CA ALA A 112 -19.84 7.95 -5.64
C ALA A 112 -20.66 6.91 -6.41
N ARG A 113 -20.31 5.62 -6.27
CA ARG A 113 -21.08 4.52 -6.87
C ARG A 113 -22.51 4.45 -6.32
N ALA A 114 -22.68 4.61 -5.00
CA ALA A 114 -24.01 4.67 -4.39
C ALA A 114 -24.85 5.85 -4.95
N GLY A 115 -24.23 7.02 -5.16
CA GLY A 115 -24.92 8.19 -5.73
C GLY A 115 -25.34 8.01 -7.18
N GLN A 116 -24.54 7.30 -7.98
CA GLN A 116 -24.89 6.95 -9.37
C GLN A 116 -26.12 6.03 -9.44
N LEU A 117 -26.26 5.10 -8.50
CA LEU A 117 -27.34 4.10 -8.46
C LEU A 117 -28.60 4.59 -7.74
N GLY A 118 -28.49 5.59 -6.86
CA GLY A 118 -29.59 6.10 -6.05
C GLY A 118 -30.58 7.00 -6.80
N ALA A 119 -31.84 6.98 -6.36
CA ALA A 119 -32.85 7.97 -6.74
C ALA A 119 -32.57 9.33 -6.04
N ASN A 120 -33.28 10.40 -6.38
CA ASN A 120 -32.94 11.78 -5.95
C ASN A 120 -32.55 11.95 -4.47
N GLY A 121 -33.36 11.45 -3.52
CA GLY A 121 -33.07 11.56 -2.09
C GLY A 121 -31.85 10.75 -1.64
N ASP A 122 -31.72 9.53 -2.17
CA ASP A 122 -30.62 8.61 -1.91
C ASP A 122 -29.30 9.15 -2.48
N ARG A 123 -29.37 9.73 -3.68
CA ARG A 123 -28.25 10.41 -4.35
C ARG A 123 -27.73 11.56 -3.50
N LYS A 124 -28.61 12.41 -2.97
CA LYS A 124 -28.19 13.54 -2.12
C LYS A 124 -27.43 13.06 -0.87
N LEU A 125 -27.91 12.00 -0.22
CA LEU A 125 -27.21 11.40 0.93
C LEU A 125 -25.83 10.86 0.52
N ALA A 126 -25.78 10.06 -0.54
CA ALA A 126 -24.54 9.47 -1.03
C ALA A 126 -23.51 10.52 -1.47
N THR A 127 -23.92 11.55 -2.19
CA THR A 127 -23.04 12.66 -2.59
C THR A 127 -22.53 13.46 -1.39
N GLY A 128 -23.36 13.67 -0.35
CA GLY A 128 -22.92 14.31 0.88
C GLY A 128 -21.84 13.49 1.61
N ARG A 129 -22.02 12.16 1.68
CA ARG A 129 -21.03 11.24 2.25
C ARG A 129 -19.75 11.17 1.40
N GLN A 130 -19.88 11.18 0.08
CA GLN A 130 -18.75 11.27 -0.85
C GLN A 130 -17.92 12.52 -0.57
N ALA A 131 -18.53 13.71 -0.51
CA ALA A 131 -17.82 14.95 -0.26
C ALA A 131 -17.10 14.95 1.11
N LEU A 132 -17.72 14.37 2.14
CA LEU A 132 -17.09 14.19 3.45
C LEU A 132 -15.88 13.25 3.36
N ALA A 133 -16.01 12.12 2.65
CA ALA A 133 -14.93 11.18 2.42
C ALA A 133 -13.79 11.81 1.61
N GLU A 134 -14.09 12.57 0.56
CA GLU A 134 -13.09 13.30 -0.21
C GLU A 134 -12.38 14.36 0.63
N ALA A 135 -13.11 15.07 1.50
CA ALA A 135 -12.50 16.03 2.44
C ALA A 135 -11.59 15.33 3.46
N ALA A 136 -12.01 14.16 3.99
CA ALA A 136 -11.21 13.36 4.91
C ALA A 136 -10.01 12.70 4.22
N ALA A 137 -10.15 12.31 2.95
CA ALA A 137 -9.10 11.75 2.11
C ALA A 137 -8.03 12.79 1.74
N LYS A 138 -8.38 14.08 1.78
CA LYS A 138 -7.38 15.15 1.74
C LYS A 138 -6.52 15.21 3.02
N GLY A 139 -6.79 14.37 4.03
CA GLY A 139 -5.84 14.06 5.10
C GLY A 139 -4.52 13.59 4.50
N GLY A 140 -3.46 14.36 4.76
CA GLY A 140 -2.27 14.37 3.90
C GLY A 140 -1.44 13.10 3.92
N LEU A 141 -0.85 12.79 2.77
CA LEU A 141 0.30 11.90 2.66
C LEU A 141 1.39 12.39 3.63
N TYR A 142 1.83 11.51 4.52
CA TYR A 142 3.08 11.67 5.23
C TYR A 142 4.19 11.15 4.31
N LEU A 143 5.00 12.05 3.77
CA LEU A 143 6.19 11.69 3.00
C LEU A 143 7.38 12.45 3.56
N LYS A 144 8.30 11.72 4.19
CA LYS A 144 9.63 12.24 4.52
C LYS A 144 10.69 11.53 3.70
N GLN A 145 11.54 12.32 3.09
CA GLN A 145 12.78 11.88 2.47
C GLN A 145 13.91 12.19 3.45
N LEU A 146 14.67 11.18 3.83
CA LEU A 146 15.77 11.27 4.78
C LEU A 146 17.09 11.04 4.04
N LEU A 147 18.13 11.77 4.43
CA LEU A 147 19.47 11.66 3.87
C LEU A 147 20.52 11.55 4.99
N PRO A 148 21.44 10.58 4.93
CA PRO A 148 22.59 10.52 5.84
C PRO A 148 23.39 11.82 5.87
N GLY A 149 23.70 12.30 7.07
CA GLY A 149 24.35 13.58 7.32
C GLY A 149 23.44 14.81 7.29
N ARG A 150 22.16 14.67 6.91
CA ARG A 150 21.14 15.72 7.00
C ARG A 150 20.08 15.43 8.04
N ASP A 151 19.54 14.21 8.04
CA ASP A 151 18.43 13.81 8.93
C ASP A 151 18.79 12.65 9.85
N ILE A 152 19.66 11.76 9.38
CA ILE A 152 20.17 10.58 10.10
C ILE A 152 21.70 10.55 9.99
N CYS A 153 22.38 9.70 10.76
CA CYS A 153 23.86 9.65 10.78
C CYS A 153 24.51 11.00 11.22
N LEU A 154 23.90 11.73 12.17
CA LEU A 154 24.20 13.15 12.51
C LEU A 154 25.37 13.42 13.46
N ALA A 155 26.07 12.38 13.93
CA ALA A 155 27.26 12.40 14.80
C ALA A 155 27.01 12.44 16.33
N ASN A 156 27.47 11.36 16.96
CA ASN A 156 28.02 11.16 18.30
C ASN A 156 28.06 9.65 18.52
N ALA A 157 28.85 8.98 17.67
CA ALA A 157 28.83 7.52 17.59
C ALA A 157 30.24 6.95 17.84
N PRO A 158 30.36 5.74 18.41
CA PRO A 158 31.64 5.06 18.55
C PRO A 158 32.40 4.96 17.21
N PRO A 159 33.73 4.79 17.21
CA PRO A 159 34.56 4.90 16.00
C PRO A 159 34.06 4.09 14.79
N VAL A 160 33.61 2.84 15.00
CA VAL A 160 33.09 1.98 13.91
C VAL A 160 31.81 2.56 13.29
N VAL A 161 30.89 3.06 14.10
CA VAL A 161 29.64 3.68 13.62
C VAL A 161 29.93 5.01 12.93
N ALA A 162 30.93 5.77 13.41
CA ALA A 162 31.38 6.98 12.73
C ALA A 162 31.92 6.70 11.32
N THR A 163 32.66 5.60 11.13
CA THR A 163 33.12 5.14 9.81
C THR A 163 31.96 4.77 8.90
N ILE A 164 31.00 3.96 9.37
CA ILE A 164 29.79 3.61 8.61
C ILE A 164 29.01 4.86 8.21
N ASN A 165 28.83 5.82 9.13
CA ASN A 165 28.17 7.09 8.86
C ASN A 165 28.91 7.93 7.81
N GLY A 166 30.25 7.87 7.78
CA GLY A 166 31.06 8.49 6.74
C GLY A 166 30.73 7.93 5.35
N TYR A 167 30.64 6.61 5.22
CA TYR A 167 30.24 5.96 3.97
C TYR A 167 28.80 6.27 3.58
N ALA A 168 27.86 6.22 4.53
CA ALA A 168 26.46 6.56 4.30
C ALA A 168 26.31 7.96 3.65
N LYS A 169 27.06 8.96 4.15
CA LYS A 169 27.09 10.31 3.59
C LYS A 169 27.62 10.37 2.15
N GLN A 170 28.59 9.52 1.82
CA GLN A 170 29.16 9.45 0.46
C GLN A 170 28.23 8.75 -0.53
N MET A 171 27.52 7.72 -0.08
CA MET A 171 26.55 6.99 -0.91
C MET A 171 25.36 7.86 -1.29
N GLN A 172 25.00 8.85 -0.46
CA GLN A 172 23.91 9.80 -0.71
C GLN A 172 22.57 9.11 -1.00
N ASN A 173 22.35 7.96 -0.37
CA ASN A 173 21.13 7.20 -0.51
C ASN A 173 19.99 7.88 0.26
N PHE A 174 18.80 7.91 -0.32
CA PHE A 174 17.59 8.36 0.33
C PHE A 174 16.88 7.21 1.01
N ILE A 175 16.37 7.48 2.21
CA ILE A 175 15.45 6.60 2.94
C ILE A 175 14.11 7.33 3.02
N TYR A 176 13.00 6.63 2.84
CA TYR A 176 11.69 7.27 2.90
C TYR A 176 10.84 6.77 4.05
N LEU A 177 10.10 7.70 4.66
CA LEU A 177 8.93 7.38 5.46
C LEU A 177 7.69 7.76 4.67
N VAL A 178 6.82 6.78 4.40
CA VAL A 178 5.59 6.95 3.61
C VAL A 178 4.42 6.51 4.45
N GLY A 179 3.40 7.36 4.63
CA GLY A 179 2.31 7.00 5.51
C GLY A 179 1.11 7.93 5.44
N ASP A 180 0.18 7.69 6.35
CA ASP A 180 -1.09 8.40 6.44
C ASP A 180 -1.15 9.23 7.72
N LEU A 181 -1.26 10.55 7.56
CA LEU A 181 -1.35 11.47 8.70
C LEU A 181 -2.60 11.26 9.56
N ALA A 182 -3.68 10.67 9.01
CA ALA A 182 -4.94 10.45 9.73
C ALA A 182 -4.92 9.21 10.63
N THR A 183 -4.21 8.16 10.22
CA THR A 183 -4.00 6.94 11.02
C THR A 183 -2.73 7.01 11.85
N ARG A 184 -1.78 7.87 11.48
CA ARG A 184 -0.43 7.94 12.06
C ARG A 184 0.37 6.68 11.82
N GLU A 185 0.09 5.95 10.75
CA GLU A 185 0.86 4.78 10.34
C GLU A 185 1.79 5.15 9.17
N CYS A 186 3.00 4.59 9.16
CA CYS A 186 3.94 4.75 8.05
C CYS A 186 4.72 3.45 7.79
N VAL A 187 5.33 3.39 6.61
CA VAL A 187 6.32 2.40 6.23
C VAL A 187 7.67 3.06 6.02
N VAL A 188 8.72 2.29 6.24
CA VAL A 188 10.09 2.69 5.90
C VAL A 188 10.45 2.06 4.55
N VAL A 189 10.87 2.88 3.58
CA VAL A 189 11.39 2.40 2.29
C VAL A 189 12.91 2.52 2.29
N ASP A 190 13.58 1.43 1.92
CA ASP A 190 15.04 1.30 1.85
C ASP A 190 15.72 1.63 3.18
N ALA A 191 15.31 0.92 4.23
CA ALA A 191 15.89 1.06 5.56
C ALA A 191 17.36 0.60 5.58
N CYS A 192 18.28 1.55 5.80
CA CYS A 192 19.71 1.30 5.85
C CYS A 192 20.49 2.34 6.68
N TRP A 193 21.72 2.00 7.03
CA TRP A 193 22.72 2.79 7.76
C TRP A 193 22.40 3.08 9.23
N ASP A 194 21.31 3.80 9.51
CA ASP A 194 20.96 4.32 10.84
C ASP A 194 19.48 4.07 11.12
N VAL A 195 19.13 2.79 11.27
CA VAL A 195 17.75 2.34 11.49
C VAL A 195 17.16 2.95 12.77
N ASP A 196 17.95 3.10 13.83
CA ASP A 196 17.51 3.75 15.06
C ASP A 196 17.19 5.23 14.82
N GLY A 197 18.03 5.96 14.07
CA GLY A 197 17.76 7.32 13.64
C GLY A 197 16.49 7.44 12.79
N VAL A 198 16.29 6.52 11.84
CA VAL A 198 15.07 6.48 11.01
C VAL A 198 13.81 6.26 11.88
N LEU A 199 13.86 5.31 12.82
CA LEU A 199 12.77 5.06 13.76
C LEU A 199 12.53 6.25 14.71
N ALA A 200 13.60 6.92 15.15
CA ALA A 200 13.50 8.11 15.98
C ALA A 200 12.84 9.28 15.24
N VAL A 201 13.13 9.48 13.95
CA VAL A 201 12.42 10.46 13.11
C VAL A 201 10.93 10.12 13.07
N ALA A 202 10.56 8.89 12.71
CA ALA A 202 9.15 8.47 12.69
C ALA A 202 8.46 8.68 14.05
N ALA A 203 9.11 8.33 15.16
CA ALA A 203 8.59 8.51 16.50
C ALA A 203 8.41 9.98 16.90
N ASN A 204 9.37 10.86 16.55
CA ASN A 204 9.28 12.31 16.78
C ASN A 204 8.12 12.93 16.01
N ASP A 205 7.90 12.45 14.78
CA ASP A 205 6.72 12.79 14.00
C ASP A 205 5.47 12.03 14.46
N LYS A 206 5.48 11.32 15.60
CA LYS A 206 4.34 10.56 16.15
C LYS A 206 3.70 9.61 15.12
N MET A 207 4.53 8.96 14.32
CA MET A 207 4.13 7.95 13.35
C MET A 207 4.53 6.55 13.86
N LYS A 208 3.65 5.58 13.68
CA LYS A 208 3.86 4.16 13.95
C LYS A 208 4.35 3.48 12.67
N VAL A 209 5.55 2.92 12.71
CA VAL A 209 6.06 2.08 11.62
C VAL A 209 5.33 0.74 11.62
N THR A 210 4.74 0.36 10.48
CA THR A 210 3.95 -0.89 10.35
C THR A 210 4.55 -1.91 9.39
N ALA A 211 5.44 -1.48 8.49
CA ALA A 211 6.19 -2.34 7.58
C ALA A 211 7.47 -1.66 7.07
N GLY A 212 8.40 -2.47 6.58
CA GLY A 212 9.51 -2.03 5.73
C GLY A 212 9.26 -2.42 4.28
N ILE A 213 9.82 -1.68 3.34
CA ILE A 213 9.81 -1.99 1.91
C ILE A 213 11.24 -1.85 1.38
N ALA A 214 11.71 -2.83 0.63
CA ALA A 214 12.97 -2.76 -0.12
C ALA A 214 12.66 -2.61 -1.60
N THR A 215 13.06 -1.48 -2.20
CA THR A 215 12.92 -1.27 -3.65
C THR A 215 13.75 -2.27 -4.44
N HIS A 216 14.91 -2.67 -3.91
CA HIS A 216 15.79 -3.70 -4.45
C HIS A 216 16.81 -4.19 -3.41
N GLY A 217 17.50 -5.30 -3.71
CA GLY A 217 18.40 -6.00 -2.79
C GLY A 217 19.87 -5.56 -2.83
N HIS A 218 20.18 -4.28 -2.60
CA HIS A 218 21.57 -3.81 -2.44
C HIS A 218 21.89 -3.34 -1.02
N PHE A 219 23.17 -3.50 -0.62
CA PHE A 219 23.59 -3.32 0.78
C PHE A 219 23.38 -1.89 1.31
N ASP A 220 23.40 -0.91 0.43
CA ASP A 220 23.18 0.51 0.68
C ASP A 220 21.70 0.90 0.68
N HIS A 221 20.79 -0.04 0.41
CA HIS A 221 19.33 0.09 0.52
C HIS A 221 18.72 -0.82 1.60
N VAL A 222 19.27 -2.02 1.80
CA VAL A 222 18.73 -3.00 2.75
C VAL A 222 19.69 -3.37 3.89
N GLY A 223 20.89 -2.80 3.91
CA GLY A 223 21.94 -3.19 4.85
C GLY A 223 22.59 -4.53 4.47
N GLY A 224 23.37 -5.08 5.38
CA GLY A 224 24.07 -6.34 5.18
C GLY A 224 25.58 -6.20 5.02
N LEU A 225 26.17 -7.19 4.35
CA LEU A 225 27.60 -7.22 4.07
C LEU A 225 27.93 -6.28 2.90
N PRO A 226 28.72 -5.21 3.13
CA PRO A 226 29.19 -4.34 2.06
C PRO A 226 30.22 -5.07 1.16
N PRO A 227 30.46 -4.61 -0.08
CA PRO A 227 31.43 -5.24 -0.97
C PRO A 227 32.88 -5.14 -0.44
N PRO A 228 33.82 -5.95 -0.98
CA PRO A 228 35.24 -5.83 -0.65
C PRO A 228 35.80 -4.41 -0.84
N PRO A 229 36.76 -3.97 0.00
CA PRO A 229 37.42 -4.74 1.06
C PRO A 229 36.64 -4.78 2.40
N PHE A 230 35.48 -4.10 2.48
CA PHE A 230 34.79 -3.87 3.75
C PHE A 230 34.19 -5.13 4.39
N ASN A 231 33.75 -6.10 3.59
CA ASN A 231 33.31 -7.39 4.10
C ASN A 231 34.42 -8.14 4.89
N ALA A 232 35.69 -7.98 4.51
CA ALA A 232 36.82 -8.60 5.21
C ALA A 232 37.11 -7.95 6.57
N MET A 233 36.56 -6.76 6.83
CA MET A 233 36.67 -6.05 8.11
C MET A 233 35.57 -6.43 9.10
N GLY A 234 34.67 -7.36 8.74
CA GLY A 234 33.53 -7.76 9.59
C GLY A 234 32.49 -6.65 9.78
N ILE A 235 32.51 -5.61 8.95
CA ILE A 235 31.53 -4.52 9.00
C ILE A 235 30.21 -5.03 8.44
N GLN A 236 29.12 -4.83 9.19
CA GLN A 236 27.76 -5.07 8.73
C GLN A 236 26.97 -3.77 8.79
N VAL A 237 26.35 -3.41 7.67
CA VAL A 237 25.52 -2.21 7.58
C VAL A 237 24.14 -2.53 8.16
N PRO A 238 23.66 -1.78 9.17
CA PRO A 238 22.28 -1.93 9.64
C PRO A 238 21.30 -1.63 8.50
N GLY A 239 20.18 -2.34 8.45
CA GLY A 239 19.15 -2.08 7.46
C GLY A 239 17.87 -2.89 7.67
N ALA A 240 17.34 -3.52 6.64
CA ALA A 240 16.08 -4.25 6.67
C ALA A 240 16.01 -5.30 7.80
N ALA A 241 17.09 -6.03 8.06
CA ALA A 241 17.15 -7.00 9.16
C ALA A 241 17.06 -6.33 10.54
N ALA A 242 17.74 -5.18 10.71
CA ALA A 242 17.67 -4.38 11.94
C ALA A 242 16.28 -3.76 12.11
N LEU A 243 15.64 -3.30 11.02
CA LEU A 243 14.27 -2.79 11.05
C LEU A 243 13.27 -3.88 11.46
N CYS A 244 13.34 -5.07 10.86
CA CYS A 244 12.45 -6.18 11.24
C CYS A 244 12.58 -6.47 12.74
N LYS A 245 13.81 -6.55 13.25
CA LYS A 245 14.07 -6.82 14.67
C LYS A 245 13.59 -5.69 15.59
N ALA A 246 13.91 -4.44 15.27
CA ALA A 246 13.66 -3.30 16.15
C ALA A 246 12.17 -2.91 16.20
N ALA A 247 11.47 -3.00 15.06
CA ALA A 247 10.06 -2.62 14.95
C ALA A 247 9.09 -3.81 14.95
N GLY A 248 9.58 -5.05 14.80
CA GLY A 248 8.74 -6.25 14.74
C GLY A 248 7.86 -6.30 13.48
N VAL A 249 8.36 -5.81 12.36
CA VAL A 249 7.59 -5.62 11.11
C VAL A 249 8.12 -6.46 9.95
N GLY A 250 7.22 -6.82 9.02
CA GLY A 250 7.61 -7.49 7.78
C GLY A 250 8.31 -6.56 6.80
N ILE A 251 9.19 -7.12 5.97
CA ILE A 251 9.92 -6.44 4.90
C ILE A 251 9.36 -6.90 3.55
N TYR A 252 8.70 -5.98 2.85
CA TYR A 252 8.16 -6.20 1.52
C TYR A 252 9.25 -6.07 0.47
N VAL A 253 9.37 -7.07 -0.40
CA VAL A 253 10.39 -7.10 -1.46
C VAL A 253 9.89 -7.88 -2.67
N HIS A 254 10.40 -7.57 -3.85
CA HIS A 254 10.12 -8.40 -5.01
C HIS A 254 10.68 -9.82 -4.84
N SER A 255 9.91 -10.83 -5.22
CA SER A 255 10.29 -12.26 -5.14
C SER A 255 11.70 -12.56 -5.69
N LEU A 256 12.11 -11.91 -6.78
CA LEU A 256 13.43 -12.09 -7.42
C LEU A 256 14.62 -11.57 -6.58
N ASP A 257 14.38 -10.69 -5.60
CA ASP A 257 15.43 -10.15 -4.73
C ASP A 257 15.44 -10.77 -3.33
N VAL A 258 14.48 -11.65 -3.00
CA VAL A 258 14.45 -12.39 -1.74
C VAL A 258 15.80 -13.04 -1.40
N PRO A 259 16.50 -13.72 -2.34
CA PRO A 259 17.80 -14.33 -2.03
C PRO A 259 18.87 -13.32 -1.59
N ARG A 260 18.82 -12.08 -2.09
CA ARG A 260 19.76 -11.01 -1.69
C ARG A 260 19.45 -10.52 -0.26
N LEU A 261 18.17 -10.42 0.09
CA LEU A 261 17.74 -9.99 1.42
C LEU A 261 18.02 -11.06 2.49
N THR A 262 17.70 -12.32 2.22
CA THR A 262 17.90 -13.40 3.20
C THR A 262 19.37 -13.85 3.26
N GLY A 263 20.12 -13.68 2.17
CA GLY A 263 21.55 -13.91 2.10
C GLY A 263 22.35 -12.72 2.66
N SER A 264 22.81 -11.83 1.77
CA SER A 264 23.75 -10.76 2.10
C SER A 264 23.24 -9.77 3.15
N ALA A 265 21.93 -9.47 3.17
CA ALA A 265 21.33 -8.56 4.16
C ALA A 265 20.95 -9.25 5.48
N GLY A 266 20.91 -10.59 5.52
CA GLY A 266 20.61 -11.38 6.71
C GLY A 266 19.20 -11.17 7.26
N VAL A 267 18.23 -10.81 6.41
CA VAL A 267 16.82 -10.68 6.82
C VAL A 267 16.24 -12.07 7.09
N PRO A 268 15.65 -12.34 8.27
CA PRO A 268 15.01 -13.62 8.55
C PRO A 268 13.89 -13.94 7.54
N HIS A 269 13.78 -15.21 7.13
CA HIS A 269 12.79 -15.63 6.14
C HIS A 269 11.33 -15.33 6.56
N ASP A 270 11.02 -15.40 7.85
CA ASP A 270 9.70 -15.08 8.41
C ASP A 270 9.37 -13.58 8.40
N CYS A 271 10.38 -12.72 8.35
CA CYS A 271 10.22 -11.28 8.11
C CYS A 271 9.86 -10.96 6.65
N ILE A 272 10.17 -11.82 5.68
CA ILE A 272 9.99 -11.51 4.26
C ILE A 272 8.51 -11.54 3.86
N LYS A 273 8.08 -10.52 3.11
CA LYS A 273 6.78 -10.44 2.43
C LYS A 273 7.02 -10.25 0.94
N GLU A 274 6.76 -11.28 0.15
CA GLU A 274 6.99 -11.22 -1.30
C GLU A 274 5.91 -10.40 -2.00
N VAL A 275 6.32 -9.58 -2.94
CA VAL A 275 5.44 -8.84 -3.86
C VAL A 275 5.86 -9.04 -5.31
N LYS A 276 4.94 -8.78 -6.22
CA LYS A 276 5.09 -8.85 -7.68
C LYS A 276 4.51 -7.59 -8.32
N HIS A 277 4.73 -7.44 -9.63
CA HIS A 277 4.10 -6.38 -10.40
C HIS A 277 2.56 -6.40 -10.25
N GLY A 278 1.98 -5.24 -9.95
CA GLY A 278 0.53 -5.08 -9.84
C GLY A 278 -0.02 -5.40 -8.45
N ASP A 279 0.80 -5.96 -7.54
CA ASP A 279 0.43 -6.04 -6.13
C ASP A 279 0.32 -4.63 -5.55
N SER A 280 -0.42 -4.54 -4.45
CA SER A 280 -0.54 -3.30 -3.68
C SER A 280 -0.56 -3.59 -2.18
N MET A 281 -0.10 -2.64 -1.40
CA MET A 281 -0.28 -2.63 0.05
C MET A 281 -0.91 -1.32 0.50
N ARG A 282 -1.38 -1.30 1.74
CA ARG A 282 -1.99 -0.12 2.35
C ARG A 282 -1.30 0.25 3.65
N VAL A 283 -1.22 1.55 3.89
CA VAL A 283 -0.73 2.15 5.12
C VAL A 283 -1.77 3.19 5.52
N GLY A 284 -2.64 2.85 6.46
CA GLY A 284 -3.90 3.57 6.64
C GLY A 284 -4.68 3.73 5.35
N GLY A 285 -5.05 4.97 5.01
CA GLY A 285 -5.73 5.32 3.76
C GLY A 285 -4.86 5.35 2.49
N ILE A 286 -3.53 5.27 2.61
CA ILE A 286 -2.59 5.38 1.48
C ILE A 286 -2.39 4.02 0.82
N ALA A 287 -2.69 3.93 -0.48
CA ALA A 287 -2.40 2.73 -1.27
C ALA A 287 -1.07 2.89 -2.00
N ILE A 288 -0.20 1.90 -1.88
CA ILE A 288 1.11 1.84 -2.52
C ILE A 288 1.07 0.68 -3.51
N ASN A 289 1.24 0.99 -4.79
CA ASN A 289 1.25 0.00 -5.88
C ASN A 289 2.69 -0.36 -6.24
N PHE A 290 2.99 -1.66 -6.33
CA PHE A 290 4.30 -2.17 -6.70
C PHE A 290 4.42 -2.29 -8.21
N ILE A 291 5.37 -1.57 -8.80
CA ILE A 291 5.67 -1.62 -10.23
C ILE A 291 7.03 -2.30 -10.41
N HIS A 292 7.04 -3.58 -10.79
CA HIS A 292 8.29 -4.25 -11.17
C HIS A 292 8.99 -3.51 -12.31
N THR A 293 10.25 -3.16 -12.09
CA THR A 293 11.12 -2.38 -12.96
C THR A 293 12.54 -2.98 -12.95
N PRO A 294 12.71 -4.20 -13.46
CA PRO A 294 14.01 -4.86 -13.48
C PRO A 294 15.00 -4.04 -14.31
N GLY A 295 16.27 -4.13 -13.94
CA GLY A 295 17.33 -3.40 -14.62
C GLY A 295 18.55 -3.29 -13.74
N HIS A 296 18.46 -2.51 -12.66
CA HIS A 296 19.54 -2.39 -11.69
C HIS A 296 19.76 -3.69 -10.90
N THR A 297 18.66 -4.34 -10.53
CA THR A 297 18.61 -5.73 -10.09
C THR A 297 17.47 -6.46 -10.81
N ALA A 298 17.43 -7.78 -10.70
CA ALA A 298 16.32 -8.57 -11.22
C ALA A 298 14.99 -8.28 -10.49
N GLY A 299 15.05 -7.95 -9.19
CA GLY A 299 13.88 -7.65 -8.37
C GLY A 299 13.51 -6.18 -8.22
N SER A 300 14.28 -5.25 -8.81
CA SER A 300 14.01 -3.81 -8.70
C SER A 300 12.54 -3.48 -8.98
N HIS A 301 11.92 -2.71 -8.09
CA HIS A 301 10.58 -2.18 -8.29
C HIS A 301 10.47 -0.71 -7.85
N CYS A 302 9.48 -0.01 -8.39
CA CYS A 302 9.07 1.31 -7.95
C CYS A 302 7.78 1.24 -7.13
N LEU A 303 7.59 2.19 -6.22
CA LEU A 303 6.40 2.34 -5.39
C LEU A 303 5.59 3.53 -5.89
N HIS A 304 4.40 3.27 -6.44
CA HIS A 304 3.54 4.32 -7.00
C HIS A 304 2.34 4.59 -6.10
N ILE A 305 2.14 5.86 -5.75
CA ILE A 305 1.04 6.35 -4.90
C ILE A 305 0.18 7.28 -5.77
N PRO A 306 -0.74 6.73 -6.58
CA PRO A 306 -1.44 7.49 -7.62
C PRO A 306 -2.31 8.62 -7.05
N GLN A 307 -2.86 8.45 -5.85
CA GLN A 307 -3.71 9.45 -5.19
C GLN A 307 -2.96 10.76 -4.91
N HIS A 308 -1.63 10.70 -4.80
CA HIS A 308 -0.76 11.82 -4.48
C HIS A 308 0.25 12.13 -5.59
N GLU A 309 0.17 11.45 -6.74
CA GLU A 309 1.09 11.67 -7.87
C GLU A 309 2.56 11.50 -7.47
N VAL A 310 2.85 10.48 -6.65
CA VAL A 310 4.19 10.20 -6.11
C VAL A 310 4.68 8.85 -6.62
N LEU A 311 5.94 8.81 -7.04
CA LEU A 311 6.67 7.60 -7.36
C LEU A 311 7.97 7.59 -6.55
N ILE A 312 8.21 6.54 -5.77
CA ILE A 312 9.54 6.25 -5.21
C ILE A 312 10.19 5.24 -6.15
N SER A 313 11.26 5.64 -6.81
CA SER A 313 11.82 4.89 -7.95
C SER A 313 12.98 3.97 -7.59
N GLY A 314 13.50 4.06 -6.36
CA GLY A 314 14.76 3.44 -5.99
C GLY A 314 15.82 3.74 -7.05
N ASP A 315 16.51 2.70 -7.49
CA ASP A 315 17.60 2.82 -8.46
C ASP A 315 17.16 2.61 -9.91
N THR A 316 15.85 2.59 -10.16
CA THR A 316 15.33 2.52 -11.54
C THR A 316 15.50 3.85 -12.26
N LEU A 317 15.22 4.96 -11.57
CA LEU A 317 15.23 6.31 -12.15
C LEU A 317 15.70 7.32 -11.12
N PHE A 318 16.73 8.07 -11.48
CA PHE A 318 17.24 9.23 -10.76
C PHE A 318 16.88 10.52 -11.50
N VAL A 319 17.28 11.66 -10.95
CA VAL A 319 17.22 12.94 -11.68
C VAL A 319 18.25 12.91 -12.80
N GLY A 320 17.78 12.83 -14.05
CA GLY A 320 18.62 12.81 -15.26
C GLY A 320 19.51 11.58 -15.46
N SER A 321 19.35 10.51 -14.67
CA SER A 321 20.17 9.28 -14.74
C SER A 321 19.39 8.07 -14.20
N CYS A 322 20.02 6.89 -14.14
CA CYS A 322 19.47 5.70 -13.51
C CYS A 322 20.57 4.94 -12.75
N GLY A 323 20.17 3.94 -11.96
CA GLY A 323 21.10 3.00 -11.34
C GLY A 323 21.91 2.25 -12.39
N ARG A 324 23.06 1.75 -11.95
CA ARG A 324 24.00 1.05 -12.84
C ARG A 324 23.43 -0.26 -13.38
N VAL A 325 23.84 -0.63 -14.59
CA VAL A 325 23.38 -1.84 -15.29
C VAL A 325 24.52 -2.78 -15.73
N ASP A 326 25.70 -2.59 -15.14
CA ASP A 326 26.96 -3.29 -15.47
C ASP A 326 27.43 -4.27 -14.38
N LEU A 327 26.62 -4.53 -13.35
CA LEU A 327 26.96 -5.40 -12.22
C LEU A 327 26.33 -6.80 -12.34
N PRO A 328 26.86 -7.82 -11.65
CA PRO A 328 26.23 -9.13 -11.62
C PRO A 328 24.77 -9.08 -11.14
N GLY A 329 23.87 -9.53 -12.01
CA GLY A 329 22.42 -9.54 -11.77
C GLY A 329 21.66 -8.30 -12.21
N SER A 330 22.33 -7.33 -12.86
CA SER A 330 21.68 -6.24 -13.60
C SER A 330 21.47 -6.60 -15.08
N ASP A 331 20.60 -5.86 -15.77
CA ASP A 331 20.27 -6.05 -17.18
C ASP A 331 19.92 -4.70 -17.83
N ALA A 332 20.77 -4.23 -18.74
CA ALA A 332 20.62 -2.94 -19.43
C ALA A 332 19.38 -2.90 -20.34
N ALA A 333 19.04 -4.01 -21.00
CA ALA A 333 17.86 -4.08 -21.87
C ALA A 333 16.57 -4.05 -21.03
N ALA A 334 16.56 -4.75 -19.90
CA ALA A 334 15.45 -4.71 -18.95
C ALA A 334 15.27 -3.32 -18.35
N MET A 335 16.36 -2.64 -17.95
CA MET A 335 16.31 -1.26 -17.45
C MET A 335 15.67 -0.32 -18.47
N PHE A 336 16.14 -0.35 -19.72
CA PHE A 336 15.57 0.47 -20.79
C PHE A 336 14.07 0.21 -20.96
N LYS A 337 13.66 -1.07 -20.97
CA LYS A 337 12.25 -1.45 -21.05
C LYS A 337 11.44 -0.91 -19.87
N SER A 338 11.95 -1.04 -18.64
CA SER A 338 11.32 -0.52 -17.42
C SER A 338 11.11 0.99 -17.50
N LEU A 339 12.12 1.74 -17.94
CA LEU A 339 12.03 3.19 -18.15
C LEU A 339 10.97 3.54 -19.20
N LYS A 340 11.03 2.94 -20.39
CA LYS A 340 10.20 3.32 -21.54
C LYS A 340 8.76 2.83 -21.48
N GLU A 341 8.53 1.62 -20.99
CA GLU A 341 7.19 1.01 -21.02
C GLU A 341 6.43 1.17 -19.71
N LYS A 342 7.13 1.23 -18.57
CA LYS A 342 6.48 1.35 -17.25
C LYS A 342 6.47 2.80 -16.77
N LEU A 343 7.63 3.42 -16.60
CA LEU A 343 7.70 4.74 -15.98
C LEU A 343 7.22 5.86 -16.92
N ALA A 344 7.59 5.83 -18.19
CA ALA A 344 7.13 6.84 -19.16
C ALA A 344 5.62 6.78 -19.44
N ALA A 345 4.93 5.69 -19.06
CA ALA A 345 3.47 5.55 -19.16
C ALA A 345 2.72 6.22 -17.99
N LEU A 346 3.42 6.62 -16.92
CA LEU A 346 2.81 7.30 -15.78
C LEU A 346 2.41 8.75 -16.12
N PRO A 347 1.46 9.36 -15.39
CA PRO A 347 1.10 10.76 -15.60
C PRO A 347 2.31 11.68 -15.47
N LYS A 348 2.48 12.62 -16.41
CA LYS A 348 3.63 13.56 -16.46
C LYS A 348 3.84 14.37 -15.17
N LYS A 349 2.76 14.64 -14.43
CA LYS A 349 2.76 15.36 -13.15
C LYS A 349 3.28 14.54 -11.97
N THR A 350 3.47 13.22 -12.14
CA THR A 350 3.98 12.35 -11.09
C THR A 350 5.39 12.77 -10.69
N THR A 351 5.56 13.11 -9.43
CA THR A 351 6.85 13.46 -8.82
C THR A 351 7.61 12.18 -8.50
N VAL A 352 8.88 12.13 -8.89
CA VAL A 352 9.78 10.99 -8.75
C VAL A 352 10.77 11.28 -7.63
N TYR A 353 10.84 10.36 -6.67
CA TYR A 353 11.71 10.36 -5.51
C TYR A 353 12.72 9.21 -5.65
N PRO A 354 14.00 9.52 -5.95
CA PRO A 354 15.01 8.53 -6.34
C PRO A 354 15.66 7.79 -5.17
N GLY A 355 16.34 6.68 -5.43
CA GLY A 355 17.15 5.98 -4.42
C GLY A 355 18.37 6.78 -3.93
N HIS A 356 18.91 7.68 -4.76
CA HIS A 356 20.11 8.46 -4.44
C HIS A 356 20.01 9.92 -4.89
N ASN A 357 20.75 10.80 -4.20
CA ASN A 357 20.81 12.25 -4.45
C ASN A 357 21.88 12.67 -5.47
N TYR A 358 22.15 11.88 -6.52
CA TYR A 358 23.22 12.20 -7.47
C TYR A 358 22.90 13.36 -8.41
N GLY A 359 21.62 13.58 -8.72
CA GLY A 359 21.15 14.68 -9.57
C GLY A 359 20.18 15.64 -8.88
N GLY A 360 19.92 15.45 -7.58
CA GLY A 360 18.96 16.24 -6.81
C GLY A 360 17.89 15.40 -6.10
N ALA A 361 17.09 16.08 -5.28
CA ALA A 361 16.16 15.43 -4.35
C ALA A 361 14.91 14.81 -5.00
N SER A 362 14.47 15.34 -6.15
CA SER A 362 13.32 14.82 -6.90
C SER A 362 13.29 15.36 -8.33
N THR A 363 12.53 14.70 -9.20
CA THR A 363 12.20 15.13 -10.58
C THR A 363 10.72 14.83 -10.85
N THR A 364 10.25 14.96 -12.09
CA THR A 364 8.91 14.50 -12.50
C THR A 364 9.01 13.61 -13.72
N ILE A 365 8.02 12.74 -13.91
CA ILE A 365 7.90 11.94 -15.14
C ILE A 365 7.94 12.83 -16.38
N GLY A 366 7.27 13.99 -16.34
CA GLY A 366 7.28 14.97 -17.43
C GLY A 366 8.67 15.53 -17.74
N GLN A 367 9.44 15.91 -16.72
CA GLN A 367 10.81 16.41 -16.87
C GLN A 367 11.74 15.34 -17.43
N GLU A 368 11.66 14.11 -16.91
CA GLU A 368 12.51 13.01 -17.40
C GLU A 368 12.14 12.59 -18.83
N ILE A 369 10.88 12.76 -19.26
CA ILE A 369 10.48 12.59 -20.67
C ILE A 369 11.05 13.70 -21.55
N SER A 370 11.06 14.95 -21.09
CA SER A 370 11.52 16.09 -21.90
C SER A 370 13.03 16.16 -22.04
N SER A 371 13.78 15.82 -20.99
CA SER A 371 15.20 16.13 -20.89
C SER A 371 16.03 15.08 -20.15
N GLY A 372 15.43 13.96 -19.73
CA GLY A 372 16.10 12.94 -18.93
C GLY A 372 15.99 11.53 -19.53
N MET A 373 16.04 10.53 -18.66
CA MET A 373 16.18 9.12 -19.09
C MET A 373 14.95 8.59 -19.82
N LEU A 374 13.75 9.07 -19.46
CA LEU A 374 12.51 8.62 -20.08
C LEU A 374 12.35 9.15 -21.51
N GLY A 375 13.02 10.26 -21.86
CA GLY A 375 13.06 10.83 -23.21
C GLY A 375 14.07 10.16 -24.15
N MET A 376 15.02 9.39 -23.61
CA MET A 376 16.12 8.80 -24.37
C MET A 376 15.61 7.79 -25.42
N SER A 377 16.23 7.84 -26.60
CA SER A 377 16.05 6.85 -27.68
C SER A 377 16.88 5.59 -27.42
N GLN A 378 16.51 4.47 -28.03
CA GLN A 378 17.27 3.22 -27.92
C GLN A 378 18.73 3.39 -28.41
N ALA A 379 18.94 4.07 -29.54
CA ALA A 379 20.28 4.33 -30.05
C ALA A 379 21.14 5.22 -29.14
N GLN A 380 20.53 6.11 -28.34
CA GLN A 380 21.26 6.85 -27.30
C GLN A 380 21.57 5.96 -26.10
N TRP A 381 20.63 5.10 -25.70
CA TRP A 381 20.82 4.17 -24.59
C TRP A 381 21.99 3.21 -24.85
N GLU A 382 21.99 2.53 -26.00
CA GLU A 382 23.02 1.55 -26.41
C GLU A 382 24.42 2.16 -26.60
N ARG A 383 24.52 3.48 -26.75
CA ARG A 383 25.83 4.16 -26.79
C ARG A 383 26.41 4.42 -25.40
N ASN A 384 25.56 4.44 -24.37
CA ASN A 384 25.92 4.86 -23.02
C ASN A 384 25.95 3.69 -22.01
N HIS A 385 25.39 2.53 -22.37
CA HIS A 385 25.27 1.32 -21.56
C HIS A 385 25.44 0.11 -22.45
#